data_AF-A0A9E5SSX2-F1
#
_entry.id   AF-A0A9E5SSX2-F1
#
_cell.length_a   1.000
_cell.length_b   1.000
_cell.length_c   1.000
_cell.angle_alpha   90.00
_cell.angle_beta   90.00
_cell.angle_gamma   90.00
#
_symmetry.space_group_name_H-M   'P 1'
#
loop_
_entity.id
_entity.type
_entity.pdbx_description
1 polymer ?
#
loop_
_entity_poly.entity_id
_entity_poly.type
_entity_poly.pdbx_seq_one_letter_code
_entity_poly.pdbx_strand_id
1 'polypeptide(L)'
;MWGDEGPNSFDCSGFVYYCLKNTGGYSGGKLWRATADTYSRWSAWPYVHRNKLEPGDLMFYFSDKPNDGDRIGHTGIYLGNNYHVHASSDYGRIVISRIEGWYDQMLSHGCRAFN
;
A
#
# COMPACT_ATOMS: atom_id res chain seq x y z
N MET A 1 4.84 9.26 -11.18
CA MET A 1 5.98 10.04 -10.67
C MET A 1 6.48 9.39 -9.39
N TRP A 2 7.79 9.46 -9.10
CA TRP A 2 8.39 8.88 -7.89
C TRP A 2 8.65 10.01 -6.88
N GLY A 3 8.16 9.90 -5.65
CA GLY A 3 8.45 10.85 -4.56
C GLY A 3 7.35 11.87 -4.23
N ASP A 4 6.17 11.80 -4.83
CA ASP A 4 5.12 12.82 -4.64
C ASP A 4 4.21 12.52 -3.42
N GLU A 5 3.77 13.55 -2.68
CA GLU A 5 3.06 13.46 -1.38
C GLU A 5 1.74 14.26 -1.31
N GLY A 6 1.30 14.79 -2.44
CA GLY A 6 0.06 15.54 -2.57
C GLY A 6 0.15 17.01 -2.14
N PRO A 7 -1.00 17.73 -2.18
CA PRO A 7 -2.30 17.28 -2.70
C PRO A 7 -2.42 17.34 -4.23
N ASN A 8 -1.41 17.86 -4.93
CA ASN A 8 -1.46 18.05 -6.39
C ASN A 8 -1.00 16.82 -7.19
N SER A 9 -0.25 15.90 -6.56
CA SER A 9 0.19 14.62 -7.14
C SER A 9 0.72 13.72 -6.01
N PHE A 10 0.43 12.42 -6.05
CA PHE A 10 0.87 11.44 -5.05
C PHE A 10 1.59 10.30 -5.74
N ASP A 11 2.68 9.79 -5.14
CA ASP A 11 3.08 8.41 -5.36
C ASP A 11 2.32 7.48 -4.39
N CYS A 12 2.33 6.18 -4.66
CA CYS A 12 1.55 5.20 -3.92
C CYS A 12 1.83 5.20 -2.42
N SER A 13 3.09 5.35 -2.04
CA SER A 13 3.52 5.42 -0.64
C SER A 13 3.24 6.77 0.02
N GLY A 14 3.25 7.86 -0.74
CA GLY A 14 2.85 9.19 -0.26
C GLY A 14 1.36 9.27 0.07
N PHE A 15 0.51 8.63 -0.74
CA PHE A 15 -0.92 8.50 -0.43
C PHE A 15 -1.16 7.71 0.85
N VAL A 16 -0.52 6.55 1.00
CA VAL A 16 -0.60 5.75 2.24
C VAL A 16 -0.10 6.55 3.45
N TYR A 17 1.04 7.22 3.33
CA TYR A 17 1.58 8.09 4.39
C TYR A 17 0.58 9.18 4.81
N TYR A 18 -0.05 9.86 3.84
CA TYR A 18 -1.06 10.87 4.09
C TYR A 18 -2.26 10.30 4.85
N CYS A 19 -2.79 9.15 4.44
CA CYS A 19 -3.90 8.49 5.13
C CYS A 19 -3.54 8.08 6.56
N LEU A 20 -2.40 7.44 6.77
CA LEU A 20 -1.93 7.02 8.10
C LEU A 20 -1.71 8.23 9.02
N LYS A 21 -1.08 9.30 8.51
CA LYS A 21 -0.81 10.52 9.28
C LYS A 21 -2.10 11.21 9.74
N ASN A 22 -3.10 11.32 8.86
CA ASN A 22 -4.35 12.02 9.18
C ASN A 22 -5.31 11.19 10.05
N THR A 23 -5.21 9.86 10.02
CA THR A 23 -6.00 8.98 10.90
C THR A 23 -5.44 8.91 12.32
N GLY A 24 -4.14 9.14 12.50
CA GLY A 24 -3.50 9.28 13.82
C GLY A 24 -3.42 8.01 14.67
N GLY A 25 -3.91 6.87 14.16
CA GLY A 25 -4.11 5.62 14.92
C GLY A 25 -3.26 4.42 14.50
N TYR A 26 -2.14 4.63 13.80
CA TYR A 26 -1.29 3.51 13.36
C TYR A 26 -0.32 3.07 14.46
N SER A 27 -0.02 1.78 14.49
CA SER A 27 0.97 1.15 15.38
C SER A 27 2.39 1.41 14.90
N GLY A 28 3.36 1.48 15.81
CA GLY A 28 4.78 1.43 15.44
C GLY A 28 5.61 2.71 15.57
N GLY A 29 5.16 3.69 16.36
CA GLY A 29 5.96 4.86 16.70
C GLY A 29 5.81 6.01 15.70
N LYS A 30 6.86 6.80 15.48
CA LYS A 30 6.80 7.98 14.60
C LYS A 30 6.78 7.53 13.13
N LEU A 31 5.70 7.74 12.40
CA LEU A 31 5.69 7.56 10.94
C LEU A 31 6.40 8.73 10.25
N TRP A 32 7.34 8.39 9.38
CA TRP A 32 7.93 9.33 8.42
C TRP A 32 7.61 8.87 7.00
N ARG A 33 7.77 9.78 6.05
CA ARG A 33 7.68 9.44 4.64
C ARG A 33 8.70 8.38 4.28
N ALA A 34 8.26 7.25 3.73
CA ALA A 34 9.13 6.21 3.21
C ALA A 34 8.50 5.53 1.98
N THR A 35 9.30 4.75 1.24
CA THR A 35 8.84 4.05 0.03
C THR A 35 7.89 2.90 0.36
N ALA A 36 7.18 2.39 -0.65
CA ALA A 36 6.34 1.19 -0.52
C ALA A 36 7.14 -0.01 0.02
N ASP A 37 8.39 -0.18 -0.42
CA ASP A 37 9.28 -1.25 0.07
C ASP A 37 9.63 -1.09 1.55
N THR A 38 9.96 0.12 2.00
CA THR A 38 10.22 0.35 3.43
C THR A 38 8.97 0.07 4.28
N TYR A 39 7.79 0.50 3.83
CA TYR A 39 6.53 0.23 4.51
C TYR A 39 6.15 -1.25 4.53
N SER A 40 6.46 -2.01 3.48
CA SER A 40 6.20 -3.45 3.44
C SER A 40 6.98 -4.25 4.48
N ARG A 41 8.13 -3.73 4.92
CA ARG A 41 9.04 -4.37 5.88
C ARG A 41 8.97 -3.73 7.28
N TRP A 42 7.95 -2.90 7.53
CA TRP A 42 7.84 -2.18 8.80
C TRP A 42 7.52 -3.14 9.94
N SER A 43 8.46 -3.34 10.86
CA SER A 43 8.41 -4.40 11.88
C SER A 43 7.24 -4.30 12.85
N ALA A 44 6.64 -3.11 13.00
CA ALA A 44 5.49 -2.91 13.86
C ALA A 44 4.14 -3.29 13.24
N TRP A 45 4.10 -3.58 11.94
CA TRP A 45 2.87 -3.93 11.23
C TRP A 45 2.85 -5.43 10.95
N PRO A 46 1.99 -6.21 11.63
CA PRO A 46 1.91 -7.65 11.40
C PRO A 46 1.47 -7.94 9.96
N TYR A 47 2.07 -8.99 9.40
CA TYR A 47 1.70 -9.52 8.10
C TYR A 47 0.28 -10.10 8.14
N VAL A 48 -0.46 -9.84 7.07
CA VAL A 48 -1.83 -10.32 6.88
C VAL A 48 -1.88 -11.20 5.63
N HIS A 49 -2.34 -12.43 5.81
CA HIS A 49 -2.65 -13.30 4.69
C HIS A 49 -3.82 -12.76 3.87
N ARG A 50 -3.78 -12.97 2.56
CA ARG A 50 -4.80 -12.47 1.64
C ARG A 50 -6.24 -12.81 2.04
N ASN A 51 -6.47 -14.01 2.56
CA ASN A 51 -7.79 -14.47 3.01
C ASN A 51 -8.21 -13.91 4.38
N LYS A 52 -7.37 -13.10 5.02
CA LYS A 52 -7.60 -12.42 6.30
C LYS A 52 -7.56 -10.89 6.17
N LEU A 53 -7.46 -10.38 4.94
CA LEU A 53 -7.47 -8.95 4.69
C LEU A 53 -8.79 -8.33 5.16
N GLU A 54 -8.66 -7.24 5.91
CA GLU A 54 -9.75 -6.42 6.42
C GLU A 54 -9.63 -4.99 5.88
N PRO A 55 -10.74 -4.26 5.66
CA PRO A 55 -10.68 -2.87 5.22
C PRO A 55 -9.73 -2.04 6.10
N GLY A 56 -8.82 -1.30 5.47
CA GLY A 56 -7.76 -0.55 6.13
C GLY A 56 -6.39 -1.25 6.13
N ASP A 57 -6.32 -2.55 5.86
CA ASP A 57 -5.03 -3.24 5.68
C ASP A 57 -4.28 -2.66 4.48
N LEU A 58 -2.97 -2.47 4.65
CA LEU A 58 -2.07 -2.05 3.59
C LEU A 58 -1.77 -3.25 2.69
N MET A 59 -1.69 -3.02 1.39
CA MET A 59 -1.38 -4.03 0.40
C MET A 59 -0.10 -3.64 -0.34
N PHE A 60 0.79 -4.60 -0.57
CA PHE A 60 2.09 -4.39 -1.20
C PHE A 60 2.25 -5.26 -2.44
N TYR A 61 2.75 -4.65 -3.53
CA TYR A 61 2.85 -5.30 -4.83
C TYR A 61 4.30 -5.27 -5.33
N PHE A 62 4.73 -6.36 -5.97
CA PHE A 62 6.06 -6.45 -6.58
C PHE A 62 6.24 -5.42 -7.72
N SER A 63 7.49 -5.02 -7.96
CA SER A 63 7.80 -3.98 -8.96
C SER A 63 7.66 -4.41 -10.42
N ASP A 64 8.06 -5.63 -10.75
CA ASP A 64 8.17 -6.08 -12.15
C ASP A 64 7.52 -7.46 -12.35
N LYS A 65 7.95 -8.46 -11.58
CA LYS A 65 7.43 -9.83 -11.62
C LYS A 65 7.08 -10.36 -10.22
N PRO A 66 6.23 -11.39 -10.11
CA PRO A 66 6.01 -12.06 -8.84
C PRO A 66 7.33 -12.60 -8.29
N ASN A 67 7.62 -12.37 -7.01
CA ASN A 67 8.88 -12.73 -6.35
C ASN A 67 10.12 -12.07 -6.97
N ASP A 68 10.01 -10.83 -7.47
CA ASP A 68 11.12 -10.03 -8.01
C ASP A 68 12.16 -9.63 -6.94
N GLY A 69 12.88 -10.61 -6.40
CA GLY A 69 13.86 -10.40 -5.33
C GLY A 69 13.26 -9.76 -4.08
N ASP A 70 11.97 -9.99 -3.83
CA ASP A 70 11.16 -9.36 -2.78
C ASP A 70 11.04 -7.82 -2.87
N ARG A 71 11.32 -7.24 -4.04
CA ARG A 71 11.24 -5.80 -4.24
C ARG A 71 9.79 -5.36 -4.39
N ILE A 72 9.34 -4.48 -3.50
CA ILE A 72 8.01 -3.88 -3.58
C ILE A 72 8.08 -2.57 -4.36
N GLY A 73 7.27 -2.47 -5.41
CA GLY A 73 7.18 -1.28 -6.27
C GLY A 73 5.92 -0.45 -6.03
N HIS A 74 4.88 -1.03 -5.44
CA HIS A 74 3.58 -0.37 -5.34
C HIS A 74 2.83 -0.73 -4.04
N THR A 75 1.94 0.16 -3.60
CA THR A 75 1.13 -0.04 -2.39
C THR A 75 -0.25 0.60 -2.51
N GLY A 76 -1.21 0.10 -1.73
CA GLY A 76 -2.57 0.62 -1.62
C GLY A 76 -3.23 0.20 -0.31
N ILE A 77 -4.46 0.65 -0.09
CA ILE A 77 -5.25 0.35 1.12
C ILE A 77 -6.43 -0.51 0.72
N TYR A 78 -6.62 -1.66 1.37
CA TYR A 78 -7.73 -2.55 1.12
C TYR A 78 -9.05 -1.92 1.58
N LEU A 79 -10.11 -2.06 0.78
CA LEU A 79 -11.44 -1.51 1.06
C LEU A 79 -12.47 -2.59 1.37
N GLY A 80 -12.09 -3.88 1.34
CA GLY A 80 -13.04 -4.98 1.37
C GLY A 80 -13.54 -5.37 -0.02
N ASN A 81 -14.25 -6.50 -0.11
CA ASN A 81 -14.89 -6.98 -1.33
C ASN A 81 -13.97 -7.04 -2.56
N ASN A 82 -12.69 -7.36 -2.34
CA ASN A 82 -11.67 -7.41 -3.40
C ASN A 82 -11.39 -6.05 -4.07
N TYR A 83 -11.61 -4.93 -3.37
CA TYR A 83 -11.26 -3.58 -3.83
C TYR A 83 -10.12 -2.98 -3.01
N HIS A 84 -9.36 -2.10 -3.63
CA HIS A 84 -8.38 -1.26 -2.95
C HIS A 84 -8.42 0.19 -3.45
N VAL A 85 -7.85 1.11 -2.69
CA VAL A 85 -7.58 2.48 -3.12
C VAL A 85 -6.08 2.71 -3.16
N HIS A 86 -5.59 3.35 -4.23
CA HIS A 86 -4.16 3.60 -4.41
C HIS A 86 -3.92 4.79 -5.34
N ALA A 87 -2.74 5.40 -5.26
CA ALA A 87 -2.26 6.31 -6.29
C ALA A 87 -1.74 5.50 -7.48
N SER A 88 -2.45 5.53 -8.60
CA SER A 88 -2.04 4.80 -9.81
C SER A 88 -1.08 5.62 -10.65
N SER A 89 0.08 5.03 -10.98
CA SER A 89 1.03 5.60 -11.94
C SER A 89 0.43 5.69 -13.34
N ASP A 90 -0.39 4.70 -13.74
CA ASP A 90 -0.99 4.65 -15.08
C ASP A 90 -2.08 5.71 -15.27
N TYR A 91 -2.88 5.95 -14.23
CA TYR A 91 -3.97 6.93 -14.27
C TYR A 91 -3.57 8.32 -13.76
N GLY A 92 -2.37 8.46 -13.19
CA GLY A 92 -1.84 9.70 -12.61
C GLY A 92 -2.68 10.29 -11.47
N ARG A 93 -3.49 9.46 -10.79
CA ARG A 93 -4.47 9.90 -9.78
C ARG A 93 -4.78 8.80 -8.77
N ILE A 94 -5.44 9.17 -7.67
CA ILE A 94 -6.03 8.19 -6.75
C ILE A 94 -7.22 7.51 -7.43
N VAL A 95 -7.21 6.18 -7.46
CA VAL A 95 -8.28 5.37 -8.04
C VAL A 95 -8.66 4.24 -7.09
N ILE A 96 -9.89 3.75 -7.28
CA ILE A 96 -10.35 2.50 -6.68
C ILE A 96 -10.33 1.45 -7.79
N SER A 97 -9.62 0.34 -7.54
CA SER A 97 -9.51 -0.77 -8.49
C SER A 97 -9.92 -2.07 -7.83
N ARG A 98 -10.36 -3.04 -8.62
CA ARG A 98 -10.49 -4.43 -8.17
C ARG A 98 -9.12 -5.08 -8.13
N ILE A 99 -8.92 -5.98 -7.19
CA ILE A 99 -7.70 -6.79 -7.06
C ILE A 99 -7.85 -8.01 -8.00
N GLU A 100 -7.71 -7.74 -9.28
CA GLU A 100 -7.81 -8.69 -10.38
C GLU A 100 -6.66 -8.43 -11.38
N GLY A 101 -6.34 -9.39 -12.24
CA GLY A 101 -5.30 -9.25 -13.25
C GLY A 101 -3.92 -8.96 -12.64
N TRP A 102 -3.29 -7.84 -13.02
CA TRP A 102 -1.96 -7.47 -12.52
C TRP A 102 -1.92 -7.32 -11.00
N TYR A 103 -2.95 -6.71 -10.38
CA TYR A 103 -2.97 -6.55 -8.93
C TYR A 103 -3.06 -7.89 -8.20
N ASP A 104 -3.81 -8.84 -8.77
CA ASP A 104 -3.92 -10.18 -8.22
C ASP A 104 -2.59 -10.94 -8.30
N GLN A 105 -1.92 -10.85 -9.46
CA GLN A 105 -0.66 -11.54 -9.73
C GLN A 105 0.53 -10.95 -8.96
N MET A 106 0.55 -9.63 -8.78
CA MET A 106 1.68 -8.93 -8.15
C MET A 106 1.50 -8.71 -6.65
N LEU A 107 0.35 -9.05 -6.07
CA LEU A 107 0.14 -8.93 -4.63
C LEU A 107 1.13 -9.82 -3.89
N SER A 108 2.07 -9.19 -3.20
CA SER A 108 3.08 -9.87 -2.38
C SER A 108 2.47 -10.28 -1.04
N HIS A 109 1.95 -9.30 -0.29
CA HIS A 109 1.36 -9.51 1.03
C HIS A 109 0.55 -8.28 1.45
N GLY A 110 -0.21 -8.42 2.54
CA GLY A 110 -0.77 -7.28 3.26
C GLY A 110 -0.12 -7.10 4.63
N CYS A 111 -0.28 -5.90 5.20
CA CYS A 111 0.07 -5.62 6.59
C CYS A 111 -1.05 -4.84 7.28
N ARG A 112 -1.24 -5.10 8.57
CA ARG A 112 -2.21 -4.38 9.39
C ARG A 112 -1.51 -3.27 10.16
N ALA A 113 -1.74 -2.02 9.75
CA ALA A 113 -1.11 -0.86 10.37
C ALA A 113 -1.85 -0.35 11.61
N PHE A 114 -3.11 -0.76 11.80
CA PHE A 114 -3.98 -0.33 12.89
C PHE A 114 -4.26 -1.50 13.83
N ASN A 115 -4.18 -1.29 15.15
CA ASN A 115 -4.55 -2.28 16.16
C ASN A 115 -5.99 -2.10 16.62
#